data_AF-A0A2R3J4R7-F1
#
_entry.id   AF-A0A2R3J4R7-F1
#
_cell.length_a   1.000
_cell.length_b   1.000
_cell.length_c   1.000
_cell.angle_alpha   90.00
_cell.angle_beta   90.00
_cell.angle_gamma   90.00
#
_symmetry.space_group_name_H-M   'P 1'
#
loop_
_entity.id
_entity.type
_entity.pdbx_description
1 polymer ?
#
loop_
_entity_poly.entity_id
_entity_poly.type
_entity_poly.pdbx_seq_one_letter_code
_entity_poly.pdbx_strand_id
1 'polypeptide(L)'
;MSTKINHGRIKRRATLEQALAELVRIRPAFIQEARKAVATVIARKLAFGRDLAENYCFVDEDRNRWTRNHVLGQIEDAYRNQDNAIKTMNWDFIGSVSVLPFRGDVLMLTYWRNHAPFARLIEDAGFTDYHYQNSTDRPDTISEAEWDTRRDAWDEALPTGRAVDVAFEFQLVDWYDILSARYDADLIRDCAPSEKARRERVAYHLTEIEQFHGCDTTQGAMRIVRKVREIYPERVPSIHLCATPLQEV
;
A
#
# COMPACT_ATOMS: atom_id res chain seq x y z
N MET A 1 30.20 -0.84 -9.54
CA MET A 1 28.73 -0.71 -9.63
C MET A 1 28.22 -0.11 -8.32
N SER A 2 27.10 0.60 -8.31
CA SER A 2 26.46 1.05 -7.06
C SER A 2 25.44 0.00 -6.65
N THR A 3 25.70 -0.72 -5.56
CA THR A 3 24.80 -1.72 -5.00
C THR A 3 23.83 -1.02 -4.05
N LYS A 4 22.53 -1.05 -4.38
CA LYS A 4 21.45 -0.41 -3.62
C LYS A 4 20.32 -1.41 -3.39
N ILE A 5 20.36 -2.06 -2.24
CA ILE A 5 19.42 -3.08 -1.81
C ILE A 5 18.65 -2.54 -0.60
N ASN A 6 17.56 -1.83 -0.85
CA ASN A 6 16.76 -1.16 0.19
C ASN A 6 15.83 -2.10 0.96
N HIS A 7 15.49 -3.23 0.35
CA HIS A 7 14.45 -4.14 0.84
C HIS A 7 14.98 -5.59 0.91
N GLY A 8 16.29 -5.70 1.17
CA GLY A 8 17.00 -6.95 1.32
C GLY A 8 16.73 -7.60 2.66
N ARG A 9 16.54 -8.91 2.66
CA ARG A 9 16.28 -9.72 3.85
C ARG A 9 17.14 -10.99 3.82
N ILE A 10 17.39 -11.57 4.99
CA ILE A 10 18.09 -12.84 5.13
C ILE A 10 17.36 -13.78 6.08
N LYS A 11 17.27 -15.06 5.70
CA LYS A 11 16.92 -16.17 6.58
C LYS A 11 18.15 -17.03 6.78
N ARG A 12 18.67 -17.04 8.01
CA ARG A 12 19.91 -17.74 8.35
C ARG A 12 19.67 -19.24 8.47
N ARG A 13 20.68 -20.04 8.09
CA ARG A 13 20.72 -21.51 8.25
C ARG A 13 19.49 -22.20 7.67
N ALA A 14 19.13 -21.82 6.45
CA ALA A 14 17.97 -22.34 5.75
C ALA A 14 18.35 -22.73 4.33
N THR A 15 17.73 -23.80 3.82
CA THR A 15 17.78 -24.11 2.39
C THR A 15 16.72 -23.30 1.64
N LEU A 16 16.88 -23.21 0.32
CA LEU A 16 15.89 -22.57 -0.54
C LEU A 16 14.51 -23.24 -0.42
N GLU A 17 14.45 -24.57 -0.34
CA GLU A 17 13.22 -25.34 -0.20
C GLU A 17 12.50 -25.02 1.12
N GLN A 18 13.25 -24.90 2.22
CA GLN A 18 12.70 -24.51 3.52
C GLN A 18 12.15 -23.09 3.49
N ALA A 19 12.88 -22.16 2.85
CA ALA A 19 12.42 -20.79 2.66
C ALA A 19 11.13 -20.73 1.82
N LEU A 20 11.06 -21.46 0.70
CA LEU A 20 9.88 -21.51 -0.16
C LEU A 20 8.69 -22.17 0.55
N ALA A 21 8.90 -23.25 1.29
CA ALA A 21 7.85 -23.89 2.08
C ALA A 21 7.26 -22.92 3.13
N GLU A 22 8.11 -22.11 3.76
CA GLU A 22 7.67 -21.09 4.71
C GLU A 22 6.87 -19.97 4.01
N LEU A 23 7.28 -19.53 2.81
CA LEU A 23 6.53 -18.57 2.01
C LEU A 23 5.15 -19.10 1.60
N VAL A 24 5.06 -20.36 1.20
CA VAL A 24 3.77 -21.03 0.92
C VAL A 24 2.90 -21.05 2.18
N ARG A 25 3.48 -21.37 3.34
CA ARG A 25 2.78 -21.43 4.62
C ARG A 25 2.17 -20.08 5.03
N ILE A 26 2.90 -18.97 4.83
CA ILE A 26 2.44 -17.63 5.22
C ILE A 26 1.60 -16.92 4.14
N ARG A 27 1.60 -17.40 2.89
CA ARG A 27 0.84 -16.81 1.77
C ARG A 27 -0.63 -16.51 2.10
N PRO A 28 -1.39 -17.38 2.80
CA PRO A 28 -2.78 -17.06 3.17
C PRO A 28 -2.93 -15.81 4.04
N ALA A 29 -1.98 -15.54 4.95
CA ALA A 29 -2.01 -14.34 5.79
C ALA A 29 -1.76 -13.07 4.98
N PHE A 30 -0.87 -13.14 3.97
CA PHE A 30 -0.66 -12.05 3.01
C PHE A 30 -1.95 -11.71 2.25
N ILE A 31 -2.64 -12.73 1.75
CA ILE A 31 -3.91 -12.55 1.03
C ILE A 31 -4.97 -11.92 1.94
N GLN A 32 -5.05 -12.37 3.19
CA GLN A 32 -6.00 -11.82 4.16
C GLN A 32 -5.76 -10.32 4.41
N GLU A 33 -4.50 -9.92 4.64
CA GLU A 33 -4.15 -8.52 4.85
C GLU A 33 -4.41 -7.67 3.60
N ALA A 34 -4.08 -8.18 2.41
CA ALA A 34 -4.34 -7.47 1.16
C ALA A 34 -5.84 -7.30 0.87
N ARG A 35 -6.65 -8.35 1.07
CA ARG A 35 -8.11 -8.29 0.95
C ARG A 35 -8.71 -7.29 1.92
N LYS A 36 -8.24 -7.26 3.16
CA LYS A 36 -8.66 -6.29 4.18
C LYS A 36 -8.30 -4.86 3.77
N ALA A 37 -7.12 -4.66 3.19
CA ALA A 37 -6.71 -3.34 2.69
C ALA A 37 -7.61 -2.87 1.53
N VAL A 38 -7.93 -3.73 0.57
CA VAL A 38 -8.89 -3.44 -0.50
C VAL A 38 -10.28 -3.13 0.06
N ALA A 39 -10.80 -3.97 0.96
CA ALA A 39 -12.09 -3.75 1.60
C ALA A 39 -12.14 -2.41 2.36
N THR A 40 -11.04 -2.04 3.03
CA THR A 40 -10.88 -0.73 3.68
C THR A 40 -10.98 0.43 2.68
N VAL A 41 -10.38 0.31 1.50
CA VAL A 41 -10.48 1.33 0.44
C VAL A 41 -11.92 1.44 -0.08
N ILE A 42 -12.60 0.31 -0.30
CA ILE A 42 -14.01 0.27 -0.72
C ILE A 42 -14.88 0.94 0.34
N ALA A 43 -14.81 0.49 1.59
CA ALA A 43 -15.59 1.02 2.70
C ALA A 43 -15.42 2.52 2.86
N ARG A 44 -14.17 3.01 2.79
CA ARG A 44 -13.86 4.45 2.85
C ARG A 44 -14.50 5.24 1.72
N LYS A 45 -14.40 4.76 0.47
CA LYS A 45 -14.96 5.46 -0.70
C LYS A 45 -16.49 5.49 -0.68
N LEU A 46 -17.13 4.39 -0.31
CA LEU A 46 -18.60 4.31 -0.21
C LEU A 46 -19.13 5.20 0.92
N ALA A 47 -18.53 5.10 2.11
CA ALA A 47 -18.93 5.93 3.24
C ALA A 47 -18.73 7.41 2.93
N PHE A 48 -17.59 7.76 2.33
CA PHE A 48 -17.33 9.12 1.88
C PHE A 48 -18.40 9.64 0.92
N GLY A 49 -18.81 8.85 -0.08
CA GLY A 49 -19.88 9.24 -1.00
C GLY A 49 -21.21 9.54 -0.32
N ARG A 50 -21.59 8.70 0.65
CA ARG A 50 -22.83 8.88 1.41
C ARG A 50 -22.75 10.08 2.34
N ASP A 51 -21.62 10.27 3.03
CA ASP A 51 -21.42 11.42 3.91
C ASP A 51 -21.37 12.73 3.12
N LEU A 52 -20.70 12.74 1.97
CA LEU A 52 -20.64 13.90 1.09
C LEU A 52 -22.05 14.31 0.62
N ALA A 53 -22.95 13.34 0.38
CA ALA A 53 -24.32 13.62 -0.04
C ALA A 53 -25.14 14.37 1.03
N GLU A 54 -24.84 14.15 2.32
CA GLU A 54 -25.48 14.83 3.46
C GLU A 54 -25.00 16.29 3.64
N ASN A 55 -23.94 16.69 2.94
CA ASN A 55 -23.33 18.01 3.10
C ASN A 55 -23.57 18.90 1.87
N TYR A 56 -23.72 20.19 2.13
CA TYR A 56 -23.81 21.22 1.11
C TYR A 56 -22.40 21.65 0.66
N CYS A 57 -22.26 21.92 -0.65
CA CYS A 57 -21.07 22.50 -1.26
C CYS A 57 -21.51 23.61 -2.22
N PHE A 58 -20.80 24.74 -2.22
CA PHE A 58 -21.06 25.84 -3.17
C PHE A 58 -20.64 25.50 -4.60
N VAL A 59 -19.69 24.59 -4.75
CA VAL A 59 -19.22 24.09 -6.04
C VAL A 59 -19.91 22.75 -6.30
N ASP A 60 -20.56 22.63 -7.45
CA ASP A 60 -21.21 21.38 -7.84
C ASP A 60 -20.14 20.29 -8.05
N GLU A 61 -20.27 19.20 -7.31
CA GLU A 61 -19.41 18.03 -7.43
C GLU A 61 -20.24 16.89 -8.03
N ASP A 62 -19.65 16.13 -8.95
CA ASP A 62 -20.26 14.89 -9.43
C ASP A 62 -20.31 13.82 -8.31
N ARG A 63 -21.40 13.86 -7.54
CA ARG A 63 -21.66 12.96 -6.41
C ARG A 63 -21.82 11.50 -6.87
N ASN A 64 -22.12 11.24 -8.15
CA ASN A 64 -22.30 9.87 -8.66
C ASN A 64 -20.98 9.09 -8.73
N ARG A 65 -19.84 9.78 -8.65
CA ARG A 65 -18.50 9.19 -8.62
C ARG A 65 -18.25 8.27 -7.44
N TRP A 66 -19.07 8.35 -6.39
CA TRP A 66 -18.88 7.60 -5.16
C TRP A 66 -19.94 6.50 -4.94
N THR A 67 -20.77 6.25 -5.95
CA THR A 67 -21.74 5.13 -5.94
C THR A 67 -21.02 3.78 -5.91
N ARG A 68 -21.71 2.75 -5.41
CA ARG A 68 -21.19 1.37 -5.38
C ARG A 68 -20.66 0.93 -6.73
N ASN A 69 -21.47 1.06 -7.78
CA ASN A 69 -21.07 0.65 -9.13
C ASN A 69 -19.82 1.38 -9.61
N HIS A 70 -19.69 2.68 -9.32
CA HIS A 70 -18.52 3.44 -9.73
C HIS A 70 -17.26 3.02 -8.94
N VAL A 71 -17.36 2.85 -7.62
CA VAL A 71 -16.25 2.41 -6.78
C VAL A 71 -15.79 0.99 -7.16
N LEU A 72 -16.72 0.06 -7.39
CA LEU A 72 -16.39 -1.28 -7.85
C LEU A 72 -15.86 -1.31 -9.29
N GLY A 73 -16.32 -0.38 -10.14
CA GLY A 73 -15.76 -0.16 -11.47
C GLY A 73 -14.31 0.33 -11.43
N GLN A 74 -13.91 1.13 -10.43
CA GLN A 74 -12.53 1.61 -10.28
C GLN A 74 -11.53 0.47 -10.02
N ILE A 75 -11.86 -0.50 -9.16
CA ILE A 75 -10.98 -1.66 -8.94
C ILE A 75 -10.92 -2.57 -10.16
N GLU A 76 -12.03 -2.69 -10.92
CA GLU A 76 -12.03 -3.46 -12.16
C GLU A 76 -11.18 -2.79 -13.26
N ASP A 77 -11.28 -1.46 -13.39
CA ASP A 77 -10.40 -0.71 -14.28
C ASP A 77 -8.94 -0.83 -13.86
N ALA A 78 -8.63 -0.77 -12.56
CA ALA A 78 -7.28 -1.01 -12.05
C ALA A 78 -6.76 -2.40 -12.44
N TYR A 79 -7.57 -3.45 -12.24
CA TYR A 79 -7.22 -4.81 -12.62
C TYR A 79 -6.95 -4.99 -14.12
N ARG A 80 -7.73 -4.31 -14.98
CA ARG A 80 -7.54 -4.35 -16.43
C ARG A 80 -6.34 -3.52 -16.91
N ASN A 81 -5.79 -2.65 -16.06
CA ASN A 81 -4.73 -1.71 -16.40
C ASN A 81 -3.59 -1.77 -15.37
N GLN A 82 -3.07 -2.97 -15.10
CA GLN A 82 -2.11 -3.22 -14.01
C GLN A 82 -0.83 -2.38 -14.11
N ASP A 83 -0.40 -2.05 -15.33
CA ASP A 83 0.79 -1.22 -15.60
C ASP A 83 0.53 0.29 -15.41
N ASN A 84 -0.73 0.71 -15.25
CA ASN A 84 -1.08 2.12 -15.10
C ASN A 84 -1.11 2.53 -13.63
N ALA A 85 0.01 3.09 -13.16
CA ALA A 85 0.17 3.53 -11.77
C ALA A 85 -0.94 4.48 -11.28
N ILE A 86 -1.51 5.33 -12.13
CA ILE A 86 -2.58 6.27 -11.75
C ILE A 86 -3.87 5.50 -11.41
N LYS A 87 -4.18 4.47 -12.20
CA LYS A 87 -5.36 3.63 -12.01
C LYS A 87 -5.20 2.67 -10.83
N THR A 88 -3.98 2.15 -10.63
CA THR A 88 -3.72 1.10 -9.62
C THR A 88 -3.37 1.64 -8.24
N MET A 89 -2.89 2.88 -8.10
CA MET A 89 -2.33 3.40 -6.84
C MET A 89 -3.18 3.19 -5.58
N ASN A 90 -4.51 3.22 -5.69
CA ASN A 90 -5.41 3.03 -4.54
C ASN A 90 -5.74 1.55 -4.25
N TRP A 91 -5.34 0.64 -5.13
CA TRP A 91 -5.73 -0.77 -5.15
C TRP A 91 -4.52 -1.72 -5.18
N ASP A 92 -3.32 -1.18 -5.34
CA ASP A 92 -2.06 -1.92 -5.47
C ASP A 92 -1.58 -2.46 -4.12
N PHE A 93 -2.18 -3.58 -3.72
CA PHE A 93 -1.82 -4.39 -2.56
C PHE A 93 -1.26 -5.76 -2.98
N ILE A 94 -0.70 -5.85 -4.18
CA ILE A 94 0.01 -7.05 -4.64
C ILE A 94 1.40 -7.10 -4.00
N GLY A 95 1.98 -8.29 -3.92
CA GLY A 95 3.32 -8.46 -3.37
C GLY A 95 4.01 -9.69 -3.94
N SER A 96 5.28 -9.54 -4.27
CA SER A 96 6.16 -10.64 -4.66
C SER A 96 7.51 -10.53 -3.96
N VAL A 97 8.25 -11.62 -4.00
CA VAL A 97 9.62 -11.70 -3.49
C VAL A 97 10.51 -12.43 -4.48
N SER A 98 11.78 -12.06 -4.51
CA SER A 98 12.82 -12.87 -5.14
C SER A 98 13.65 -13.51 -4.04
N VAL A 99 13.79 -14.84 -4.06
CA VAL A 99 14.59 -15.60 -3.09
C VAL A 99 15.73 -16.34 -3.78
N LEU A 100 16.87 -16.39 -3.11
CA LEU A 100 18.06 -17.04 -3.65
C LEU A 100 18.90 -17.67 -2.51
N PRO A 101 19.46 -18.87 -2.73
CA PRO A 101 20.35 -19.50 -1.76
C PRO A 101 21.70 -18.78 -1.71
N PHE A 102 22.27 -18.62 -0.53
CA PHE A 102 23.59 -18.00 -0.34
C PHE A 102 24.32 -18.64 0.85
N ARG A 103 25.38 -19.43 0.58
CA ARG A 103 26.29 -19.99 1.60
C ARG A 103 25.60 -20.63 2.83
N GLY A 104 24.51 -21.37 2.61
CA GLY A 104 23.73 -22.02 3.68
C GLY A 104 22.66 -21.14 4.35
N ASP A 105 22.53 -19.89 3.90
CA ASP A 105 21.44 -18.97 4.19
C ASP A 105 20.57 -18.77 2.93
N VAL A 106 19.47 -18.03 3.07
CA VAL A 106 18.65 -17.57 1.94
C VAL A 106 18.52 -16.06 1.99
N LEU A 107 18.88 -15.41 0.89
CA LEU A 107 18.66 -13.98 0.67
C LEU A 107 17.32 -13.76 -0.02
N MET A 108 16.71 -12.61 0.27
CA MET A 108 15.42 -12.23 -0.29
C MET A 108 15.38 -10.74 -0.64
N LEU A 109 14.76 -10.42 -1.76
CA LEU A 109 14.31 -9.08 -2.13
C LEU A 109 12.79 -9.04 -2.09
N THR A 110 12.25 -7.93 -1.61
CA THR A 110 10.81 -7.76 -1.39
C THR A 110 10.25 -6.67 -2.31
N TYR A 111 9.10 -6.94 -2.93
CA TYR A 111 8.47 -6.08 -3.93
C TYR A 111 6.99 -5.86 -3.59
N TRP A 112 6.69 -4.72 -2.99
CA TRP A 112 5.33 -4.21 -2.77
C TRP A 112 5.40 -2.72 -2.46
N ARG A 113 4.28 -2.02 -2.61
CA ARG A 113 4.15 -0.65 -2.09
C ARG A 113 3.97 -0.70 -0.58
N ASN A 114 4.63 0.22 0.13
CA ASN A 114 4.71 0.30 1.59
C ASN A 114 3.40 -0.11 2.32
N HIS A 115 3.29 -1.40 2.66
CA HIS A 115 2.18 -2.00 3.36
C HIS A 115 2.74 -2.71 4.60
N ALA A 116 2.71 -2.00 5.73
CA ALA A 116 3.38 -2.42 6.96
C ALA A 116 3.10 -3.87 7.41
N PRO A 117 1.87 -4.42 7.27
CA PRO A 117 1.62 -5.83 7.60
C PRO A 117 2.50 -6.83 6.84
N PHE A 118 2.82 -6.58 5.57
CA PHE A 118 3.66 -7.50 4.78
C PHE A 118 5.07 -7.63 5.32
N ALA A 119 5.68 -6.52 5.75
CA ALA A 119 7.01 -6.53 6.34
C ALA A 119 7.04 -7.38 7.62
N ARG A 120 6.00 -7.26 8.47
CA ARG A 120 5.87 -8.07 9.69
C ARG A 120 5.70 -9.55 9.39
N LEU A 121 4.88 -9.91 8.41
CA LEU A 121 4.69 -11.31 8.02
C LEU A 121 6.00 -11.96 7.52
N ILE A 122 6.84 -11.21 6.80
CA ILE A 122 8.19 -11.67 6.40
C ILE A 122 9.10 -11.84 7.62
N GLU A 123 9.08 -10.90 8.56
CA GLU A 123 9.87 -10.97 9.79
C GLU A 123 9.46 -12.15 10.68
N ASP A 124 8.15 -12.38 10.84
CA ASP A 124 7.58 -13.52 11.58
C ASP A 124 7.92 -14.86 10.92
N ALA A 125 8.10 -14.87 9.59
CA ALA A 125 8.61 -16.00 8.83
C ALA A 125 10.14 -16.20 8.99
N GLY A 126 10.80 -15.39 9.82
CA GLY A 126 12.22 -15.48 10.16
C GLY A 126 13.16 -14.85 9.12
N PHE A 127 12.64 -14.00 8.23
CA PHE A 127 13.45 -13.19 7.33
C PHE A 127 13.74 -11.83 7.98
N THR A 128 14.96 -11.67 8.45
CA THR A 128 15.40 -10.45 9.12
C THR A 128 15.95 -9.43 8.14
N ASP A 129 15.96 -8.14 8.52
CA ASP A 129 16.57 -7.09 7.71
C ASP A 129 18.04 -7.40 7.36
N TYR A 130 18.34 -7.31 6.06
CA TYR A 130 19.68 -7.50 5.52
C TYR A 130 19.94 -6.55 4.35
N HIS A 131 19.42 -5.33 4.45
CA HIS A 131 19.62 -4.30 3.43
C HIS A 131 21.08 -3.85 3.37
N TYR A 132 21.50 -3.34 2.21
CA TYR A 132 22.81 -2.74 1.99
C TYR A 132 22.72 -1.66 0.92
N GLN A 133 23.36 -0.52 1.14
CA GLN A 133 23.49 0.50 0.12
C GLN A 133 24.79 1.29 0.28
N ASN A 134 25.48 1.55 -0.82
CA ASN A 134 26.74 2.30 -0.80
C ASN A 134 26.59 3.82 -0.96
N SER A 135 25.34 4.32 -1.04
CA SER A 135 25.04 5.75 -1.21
C SER A 135 24.58 6.45 0.06
N THR A 136 24.58 5.77 1.20
CA THR A 136 24.31 6.36 2.51
C THR A 136 25.32 5.86 3.52
N ASP A 137 25.43 6.57 4.62
CA ASP A 137 26.13 6.05 5.78
C ASP A 137 25.45 4.77 6.30
N ARG A 138 26.26 3.92 6.92
CA ARG A 138 25.81 2.71 7.60
C ARG A 138 24.91 3.09 8.79
N PRO A 139 23.83 2.35 9.06
CA PRO A 139 23.06 2.55 10.28
C PRO A 139 23.90 2.34 11.54
N ASP A 140 23.79 3.22 12.53
CA ASP A 140 24.57 3.16 13.79
C ASP A 140 24.51 1.79 14.49
N THR A 141 23.40 1.07 14.31
CA THR A 141 23.12 -0.25 14.91
C THR A 141 23.82 -1.43 14.25
N ILE A 142 24.40 -1.27 13.05
CA ILE A 142 25.05 -2.36 12.29
C ILE A 142 26.56 -2.15 12.34
N SER A 143 27.41 -3.10 12.74
CA SER A 143 28.87 -2.85 12.71
C SER A 143 29.43 -2.64 11.29
N GLU A 144 30.58 -1.95 11.15
CA GLU A 144 31.23 -1.80 9.83
C GLU A 144 31.58 -3.14 9.18
N ALA A 145 32.09 -4.09 9.96
CA ALA A 145 32.39 -5.44 9.49
C ALA A 145 31.12 -6.18 9.00
N GLU A 146 29.99 -6.02 9.68
CA GLU A 146 28.72 -6.58 9.20
C GLU A 146 28.25 -5.89 7.92
N TRP A 147 28.41 -4.57 7.82
CA TRP A 147 28.03 -3.80 6.63
C TRP A 147 28.83 -4.23 5.40
N ASP A 148 30.14 -4.43 5.54
CA ASP A 148 31.00 -4.99 4.50
C ASP A 148 30.60 -6.43 4.15
N THR A 149 30.25 -7.25 5.15
CA THR A 149 29.75 -8.61 4.91
C THR A 149 28.45 -8.61 4.11
N ARG A 150 27.55 -7.64 4.35
CA ARG A 150 26.31 -7.47 3.58
C ARG A 150 26.62 -7.05 2.14
N ARG A 151 27.56 -6.12 1.92
CA ARG A 151 28.03 -5.74 0.57
C ARG A 151 28.46 -6.97 -0.21
N ASP A 152 29.42 -7.70 0.35
CA ASP A 152 30.07 -8.82 -0.33
C ASP A 152 29.06 -9.94 -0.62
N ALA A 153 28.13 -10.18 0.32
CA ALA A 153 27.04 -11.12 0.12
C ALA A 153 26.13 -10.73 -1.05
N TRP A 154 25.69 -9.48 -1.14
CA TRP A 154 24.84 -9.01 -2.24
C TRP A 154 25.58 -8.96 -3.58
N ASP A 155 26.85 -8.55 -3.60
CA ASP A 155 27.65 -8.50 -4.82
C ASP A 155 27.92 -9.91 -5.38
N GLU A 156 28.15 -10.91 -4.53
CA GLU A 156 28.29 -12.32 -4.93
C GLU A 156 26.96 -12.94 -5.36
N ALA A 157 25.90 -12.65 -4.61
CA ALA A 157 24.55 -13.16 -4.88
C ALA A 157 23.93 -12.61 -6.16
N LEU A 158 24.24 -11.36 -6.52
CA LEU A 158 23.68 -10.64 -7.66
C LEU A 158 24.81 -10.16 -8.58
N PRO A 159 25.53 -11.05 -9.29
CA PRO A 159 26.71 -10.70 -10.08
C PRO A 159 26.40 -9.72 -11.23
N THR A 160 25.17 -9.76 -11.76
CA THR A 160 24.68 -8.82 -12.80
C THR A 160 23.93 -7.63 -12.21
N GLY A 161 23.76 -7.57 -10.89
CA GLY A 161 22.89 -6.64 -10.18
C GLY A 161 21.39 -6.88 -10.39
N ARG A 162 20.99 -7.92 -11.14
CA ARG A 162 19.59 -8.20 -11.49
C ARG A 162 19.12 -9.50 -10.88
N ALA A 163 18.13 -9.41 -9.99
CA ALA A 163 17.54 -10.59 -9.34
C ALA A 163 16.92 -11.58 -10.33
N VAL A 164 16.31 -11.09 -11.41
CA VAL A 164 15.69 -11.94 -12.45
C VAL A 164 16.65 -12.92 -13.11
N ASP A 165 17.96 -12.66 -13.08
CA ASP A 165 18.95 -13.52 -13.72
C ASP A 165 19.34 -14.73 -12.83
N VAL A 166 19.05 -14.69 -11.53
CA VAL A 166 19.60 -15.66 -10.55
C VAL A 166 18.63 -16.12 -9.44
N ALA A 167 17.55 -15.39 -9.20
CA ALA A 167 16.64 -15.63 -8.09
C ALA A 167 15.34 -16.32 -8.53
N PHE A 168 14.71 -17.04 -7.60
CA PHE A 168 13.37 -17.57 -7.76
C PHE A 168 12.36 -16.51 -7.36
N GLU A 169 11.45 -16.16 -8.26
CA GLU A 169 10.33 -15.29 -7.96
C GLU A 169 9.17 -16.06 -7.34
N PHE A 170 8.61 -15.53 -6.26
CA PHE A 170 7.45 -16.08 -5.57
C PHE A 170 6.39 -15.00 -5.39
N GLN A 171 5.18 -15.26 -5.90
CA GLN A 171 4.06 -14.36 -5.76
C GLN A 171 3.33 -14.60 -4.43
N LEU A 172 3.37 -13.61 -3.53
CA LEU A 172 2.67 -13.66 -2.24
C LEU A 172 1.20 -13.29 -2.39
N VAL A 173 0.92 -12.22 -3.16
CA VAL A 173 -0.44 -11.75 -3.45
C VAL A 173 -0.48 -11.24 -4.87
N ASP A 174 -1.44 -11.67 -5.66
CA ASP A 174 -1.72 -11.12 -6.99
C ASP A 174 -3.07 -10.39 -7.05
N TRP A 175 -3.39 -9.88 -8.24
CA TRP A 175 -4.66 -9.19 -8.47
C TRP A 175 -5.89 -10.10 -8.30
N TYR A 176 -5.77 -11.38 -8.63
CA TYR A 176 -6.88 -12.33 -8.52
C TYR A 176 -7.24 -12.57 -7.04
N ASP A 177 -6.23 -12.71 -6.19
CA ASP A 177 -6.40 -12.85 -4.74
C ASP A 177 -7.24 -11.68 -4.15
N ILE A 178 -6.93 -10.44 -4.55
CA ILE A 178 -7.53 -9.23 -3.95
C ILE A 178 -8.87 -8.83 -4.58
N LEU A 179 -9.10 -9.17 -5.85
CA LEU A 179 -10.35 -8.84 -6.57
C LEU A 179 -11.58 -9.39 -5.85
N SER A 180 -11.46 -10.56 -5.23
CA SER A 180 -12.55 -11.22 -4.51
C SER A 180 -13.12 -10.38 -3.36
N ALA A 181 -12.32 -9.48 -2.76
CA ALA A 181 -12.75 -8.63 -1.65
C ALA A 181 -13.95 -7.73 -1.99
N ARG A 182 -14.15 -7.39 -3.27
CA ARG A 182 -15.29 -6.56 -3.71
C ARG A 182 -16.65 -7.22 -3.54
N TYR A 183 -16.67 -8.54 -3.42
CA TYR A 183 -17.88 -9.35 -3.24
C TYR A 183 -18.13 -9.71 -1.77
N ASP A 184 -17.20 -9.38 -0.88
CA ASP A 184 -17.24 -9.74 0.54
C ASP A 184 -17.86 -8.60 1.36
N ALA A 185 -19.19 -8.60 1.44
CA ALA A 185 -19.92 -7.49 2.05
C ALA A 185 -19.65 -7.35 3.56
N ASP A 186 -19.44 -8.47 4.25
CA ASP A 186 -19.15 -8.48 5.68
C ASP A 186 -17.75 -7.94 5.96
N LEU A 187 -16.74 -8.36 5.19
CA LEU A 187 -15.39 -7.79 5.29
C LEU A 187 -15.37 -6.27 5.04
N ILE A 188 -16.13 -5.79 4.06
CA ILE A 188 -16.24 -4.34 3.78
C ILE A 188 -16.90 -3.61 4.95
N ARG A 189 -17.96 -4.16 5.54
CA ARG A 189 -18.63 -3.59 6.73
C ARG A 189 -17.69 -3.56 7.94
N ASP A 190 -16.92 -4.61 8.16
CA ASP A 190 -15.94 -4.70 9.25
C ASP A 190 -14.78 -3.71 9.09
N CYS A 191 -14.53 -3.25 7.87
CA CYS A 191 -13.51 -2.24 7.55
C CYS A 191 -14.05 -0.80 7.53
N ALA A 192 -15.24 -0.55 8.12
CA ALA A 192 -15.83 0.78 8.18
C ALA A 192 -14.87 1.81 8.80
N PRO A 193 -14.72 3.01 8.20
CA PRO A 193 -13.93 4.07 8.80
C PRO A 193 -14.59 4.61 10.07
N SER A 194 -13.76 5.03 11.03
CA SER A 194 -14.25 5.68 12.25
C SER A 194 -14.96 6.99 11.95
N GLU A 195 -15.85 7.41 12.86
CA GLU A 195 -16.58 8.67 12.72
C GLU A 195 -15.64 9.87 12.52
N LYS A 196 -14.57 9.93 13.32
CA LYS A 196 -13.54 10.97 13.21
C LYS A 196 -12.94 11.01 11.80
N ALA A 197 -12.49 9.86 11.28
CA ALA A 197 -11.88 9.78 9.95
C ALA A 197 -12.86 10.17 8.84
N ARG A 198 -14.14 9.83 9.00
CA ARG A 198 -15.21 10.23 8.07
C ARG A 198 -15.41 11.74 8.04
N ARG A 199 -15.56 12.38 9.22
CA ARG A 199 -15.71 13.85 9.32
C ARG A 199 -14.51 14.58 8.75
N GLU A 200 -13.30 14.17 9.12
CA GLU A 200 -12.06 14.77 8.62
C GLU A 200 -11.95 14.65 7.10
N ARG A 201 -12.32 13.50 6.52
CA ARG A 201 -12.27 13.29 5.08
C ARG A 201 -13.22 14.20 4.31
N VAL A 202 -14.48 14.32 4.75
CA VAL A 202 -15.48 15.20 4.12
C VAL A 202 -15.11 16.67 4.31
N ALA A 203 -14.71 17.07 5.51
CA ALA A 203 -14.25 18.43 5.78
C ALA A 203 -13.07 18.83 4.90
N TYR A 204 -12.06 17.97 4.81
CA TYR A 204 -10.90 18.20 3.95
C TYR A 204 -11.32 18.36 2.50
N HIS A 205 -12.13 17.44 1.98
CA HIS A 205 -12.53 17.43 0.58
C HIS A 205 -13.39 18.62 0.16
N LEU A 206 -14.40 18.98 0.96
CA LEU A 206 -15.23 20.15 0.67
C LEU A 206 -14.40 21.45 0.72
N THR A 207 -13.49 21.55 1.69
CA THR A 207 -12.55 22.68 1.78
C THR A 207 -11.62 22.70 0.57
N GLU A 208 -11.12 21.53 0.15
CA GLU A 208 -10.28 21.39 -1.03
C GLU A 208 -11.00 21.92 -2.28
N ILE A 209 -12.18 21.42 -2.59
CA ILE A 209 -12.94 21.84 -3.77
C ILE A 209 -13.20 23.36 -3.76
N GLU A 210 -13.64 23.91 -2.62
CA GLU A 210 -13.93 25.34 -2.51
C GLU A 210 -12.67 26.20 -2.68
N GLN A 211 -11.53 25.77 -2.13
CA GLN A 211 -10.28 26.54 -2.26
C GLN A 211 -9.62 26.37 -3.64
N PHE A 212 -9.82 25.22 -4.30
CA PHE A 212 -9.30 24.95 -5.66
C PHE A 212 -10.17 25.56 -6.75
N HIS A 213 -11.39 26.01 -6.45
CA HIS A 213 -12.27 26.64 -7.42
C HIS A 213 -11.61 27.87 -8.05
N GLY A 214 -11.41 27.84 -9.38
CA GLY A 214 -10.75 28.90 -10.13
C GLY A 214 -9.21 28.90 -10.06
N CYS A 215 -8.59 27.86 -9.51
CA CYS A 215 -7.13 27.71 -9.55
C CYS A 215 -6.66 27.24 -10.93
N ASP A 216 -5.77 28.01 -11.54
CA ASP A 216 -5.27 27.81 -12.92
C ASP A 216 -3.76 27.51 -13.01
N THR A 217 -3.03 27.60 -11.88
CA THR A 217 -1.57 27.41 -11.85
C THR A 217 -1.10 26.39 -10.81
N THR A 218 0.02 25.70 -11.12
CA THR A 218 0.64 24.71 -10.22
C THR A 218 1.18 25.33 -8.93
N GLN A 219 1.75 26.54 -8.97
CA GLN A 219 2.18 27.26 -7.76
C GLN A 219 0.98 27.66 -6.89
N GLY A 220 -0.14 28.05 -7.51
CA GLY A 220 -1.41 28.29 -6.82
C GLY A 220 -1.89 27.05 -6.06
N ALA A 221 -1.83 25.88 -6.71
CA ALA A 221 -2.23 24.61 -6.11
C ALA A 221 -1.46 24.27 -4.82
N MET A 222 -0.13 24.45 -4.78
CA MET A 222 0.66 24.17 -3.58
C MET A 222 0.27 25.07 -2.39
N ARG A 223 0.03 26.36 -2.66
CA ARG A 223 -0.43 27.31 -1.64
C ARG A 223 -1.83 26.93 -1.13
N ILE A 224 -2.71 26.49 -2.01
CA ILE A 224 -4.05 26.03 -1.66
C ILE A 224 -3.99 24.79 -0.79
N VAL A 225 -3.19 23.77 -1.11
CA VAL A 225 -3.05 22.57 -0.28
C VAL A 225 -2.64 22.92 1.16
N ARG A 226 -1.70 23.86 1.33
CA ARG A 226 -1.31 24.33 2.66
C ARG A 226 -2.48 24.98 3.40
N LYS A 227 -3.19 25.88 2.71
CA LYS A 227 -4.36 26.58 3.26
C LYS A 227 -5.50 25.62 3.63
N VAL A 228 -5.76 24.60 2.81
CA VAL A 228 -6.75 23.56 3.11
C VAL A 228 -6.42 22.87 4.43
N ARG A 229 -5.15 22.50 4.66
CA ARG A 229 -4.69 21.86 5.90
C ARG A 229 -4.88 22.73 7.15
N GLU A 230 -4.81 24.04 7.00
CA GLU A 230 -5.03 25.00 8.09
C GLU A 230 -6.52 25.16 8.40
N ILE A 231 -7.39 25.15 7.39
CA ILE A 231 -8.80 25.51 7.53
C ILE A 231 -9.71 24.31 7.80
N TYR A 232 -9.46 23.15 7.16
CA TYR A 232 -10.38 22.02 7.27
C TYR A 232 -10.68 21.57 8.72
N PRO A 233 -9.77 21.67 9.71
CA PRO A 233 -10.08 21.27 11.09
C PRO A 233 -11.23 22.08 11.69
N GLU A 234 -11.38 23.35 11.32
CA GLU A 234 -12.47 24.22 11.77
C GLU A 234 -13.83 23.79 11.19
N ARG A 235 -13.82 23.10 10.04
CA ARG A 235 -15.03 22.55 9.40
C ARG A 235 -15.44 21.18 9.96
N VAL A 236 -14.54 20.44 10.57
CA VAL A 236 -14.83 19.07 11.09
C VAL A 236 -16.08 19.01 11.98
N PRO A 237 -16.32 19.95 12.92
CA PRO A 237 -17.51 19.91 13.78
C PRO A 237 -18.83 20.11 13.04
N SER A 238 -18.84 20.78 11.88
CA SER A 238 -20.07 21.06 11.11
C SER A 238 -20.42 20.00 10.06
N ILE A 239 -19.60 18.96 9.92
CA ILE A 239 -19.89 17.87 8.97
C ILE A 239 -21.07 17.02 9.44
N HIS A 240 -22.03 16.81 8.56
CA HIS A 240 -23.10 15.84 8.76
C HIS A 240 -22.67 14.48 8.21
N LEU A 241 -22.98 13.41 8.93
CA LEU A 241 -22.64 12.05 8.50
C LEU A 241 -23.91 11.25 8.25
N CYS A 242 -23.87 10.37 7.25
CA CYS A 242 -24.91 9.39 7.02
C CYS A 242 -24.91 8.37 8.17
N ALA A 243 -26.09 8.05 8.72
CA ALA A 243 -26.20 7.08 9.82
C ALA A 243 -25.81 5.65 9.38
N THR A 244 -26.11 5.27 8.14
CA THR A 244 -25.91 3.92 7.60
C THR A 244 -25.12 3.93 6.28
N PRO A 245 -23.85 4.38 6.30
CA PRO A 245 -23.06 4.64 5.09
C PRO A 245 -22.76 3.40 4.23
N LEU A 246 -22.87 2.20 4.81
CA LEU A 246 -22.52 0.92 4.18
C LEU A 246 -23.72 -0.04 4.08
N GLN A 247 -24.96 0.47 4.18
CA GLN A 247 -26.17 -0.35 4.12
C GLN A 247 -26.33 -1.08 2.78
N GLU A 248 -25.86 -0.49 1.69
CA GLU A 248 -25.98 -1.02 0.32
C GLU A 248 -24.75 -1.81 -0.12
N VAL A 249 -23.89 -2.23 0.83
CA VAL A 249 -22.72 -3.07 0.54
C VAL A 249 -23.11 -4.52 0.29
#